data_AF-A0A3R8JYW0-F1
#
_entry.id   AF-A0A3R8JYW0-F1
#
_cell.length_a   1.000
_cell.length_b   1.000
_cell.length_c   1.000
_cell.angle_alpha   90.00
_cell.angle_beta   90.00
_cell.angle_gamma   90.00
#
_symmetry.space_group_name_H-M   'P 1'
#
loop_
_entity.id
_entity.type
_entity.pdbx_description
1 polymer ?
#
loop_
_entity_poly.entity_id
_entity_poly.type
_entity_poly.pdbx_seq_one_letter_code
_entity_poly.pdbx_strand_id
1 'polypeptide(L)'
;MLHVFFSAGPLAAQNKTTTLKNYYATLLEWEGNKPAVMIEAWPRELVAAIEADVAKAVAEGALIGFRYPLEQADSTNQSMGNQIERGVLPRIAEKLQHFKMTKCPGAGYPDWLATRLADGLRMPLEIKATTHWDASDSNRRVLTSSSAKVRRQFTAPIHHLLLTILYKVEASSVAVIEGIRLDFLEPDTRVNVRLEASVNHRILSDGTHEKFILPKANP
;
A
#
# COMPACT_ATOMS: atom_id res chain seq x y z
N MET A 1 19.45 34.30 16.00
CA MET A 1 19.27 33.15 15.09
C MET A 1 18.62 32.05 15.92
N LEU A 2 17.28 31.93 15.85
CA LEU A 2 16.51 31.10 16.77
C LEU A 2 16.74 29.62 16.49
N HIS A 3 17.33 28.92 17.45
CA HIS A 3 17.26 27.47 17.59
C HIS A 3 15.82 27.10 17.97
N VAL A 4 15.08 26.49 17.05
CA VAL A 4 13.85 25.78 17.41
C VAL A 4 14.26 24.37 17.82
N PHE A 5 14.37 24.18 19.13
CA PHE A 5 14.31 22.86 19.75
C PHE A 5 12.90 22.31 19.49
N PHE A 6 12.79 21.25 18.70
CA PHE A 6 11.59 20.43 18.74
C PHE A 6 11.64 19.65 20.05
N SER A 7 10.89 20.10 21.05
CA SER A 7 10.51 19.25 22.16
C SER A 7 9.81 18.03 21.57
N ALA A 8 10.39 16.84 21.79
CA ALA A 8 9.69 15.58 21.56
C ALA A 8 8.41 15.58 22.39
N GLY A 9 7.28 15.90 21.76
CA GLY A 9 5.96 15.69 22.33
C GLY A 9 5.74 14.19 22.60
N PRO A 10 4.95 13.82 23.60
CA PRO A 10 4.92 12.47 24.13
C PRO A 10 4.07 11.56 23.23
N LEU A 11 4.64 11.03 22.16
CA LEU A 11 4.09 9.87 21.44
C LEU A 11 5.24 8.98 20.98
N ALA A 12 5.91 8.36 21.96
CA ALA A 12 6.57 7.09 21.73
C ALA A 12 5.56 6.10 21.13
N ALA A 13 5.99 5.40 20.08
CA ALA A 13 5.35 4.27 19.42
C ALA A 13 4.16 3.63 20.17
N GLN A 14 2.95 4.14 19.95
CA GLN A 14 1.71 3.42 20.27
C GLN A 14 1.05 3.05 18.95
N ASN A 15 0.82 1.75 18.74
CA ASN A 15 -0.09 1.27 17.70
C ASN A 15 -1.48 1.85 18.01
N LYS A 16 -1.81 3.00 17.42
CA LYS A 16 -3.12 3.62 17.59
C LYS A 16 -4.02 3.11 16.47
N THR A 17 -5.04 2.34 16.83
CA THR A 17 -6.14 2.06 15.91
C THR A 17 -6.97 3.33 15.75
N THR A 18 -7.23 3.73 14.52
CA THR A 18 -8.05 4.90 14.17
C THR A 18 -8.80 4.61 12.87
N THR A 19 -9.60 5.57 12.37
CA THR A 19 -10.19 5.49 11.03
C THR A 19 -9.28 6.11 9.98
N LEU A 20 -9.42 5.70 8.72
CA LEU A 20 -8.63 6.24 7.62
C LEU A 20 -8.83 7.76 7.44
N LYS A 21 -10.07 8.25 7.64
CA LYS A 21 -10.37 9.70 7.70
C LYS A 21 -9.56 10.42 8.77
N ASN A 22 -9.56 9.89 9.99
CA ASN A 22 -8.85 10.51 11.11
C ASN A 22 -7.33 10.43 10.93
N TYR A 23 -6.83 9.30 10.39
CA TYR A 23 -5.42 9.16 10.02
C TYR A 23 -4.99 10.26 9.04
N TYR A 24 -5.72 10.49 7.96
CA TYR A 24 -5.36 11.55 7.00
C TYR A 24 -5.45 12.95 7.61
N ALA A 25 -6.45 13.23 8.46
CA ALA A 25 -6.55 14.50 9.15
C ALA A 25 -5.31 14.77 10.03
N THR A 26 -4.92 13.79 10.86
CA THR A 26 -3.71 13.87 11.68
C THR A 26 -2.44 13.97 10.82
N LEU A 27 -2.36 13.21 9.72
CA LEU A 27 -1.20 13.23 8.83
C LEU A 27 -1.01 14.60 8.17
N LEU A 28 -2.10 15.25 7.73
CA LEU A 28 -2.01 16.59 7.14
C LEU A 28 -1.50 17.62 8.14
N GLU A 29 -2.01 17.59 9.37
CA GLU A 29 -1.57 18.46 10.45
C GLU A 29 -0.08 18.25 10.74
N TRP A 30 0.36 17.00 10.84
CA TRP A 30 1.76 16.63 11.05
C TRP A 30 2.67 17.08 9.91
N GLU A 31 2.19 17.03 8.67
CA GLU A 31 2.90 17.53 7.49
C GLU A 31 2.79 19.07 7.34
N GLY A 32 2.21 19.78 8.31
CA GLY A 32 2.08 21.25 8.30
C GLY A 32 1.06 21.79 7.28
N ASN A 33 0.11 20.97 6.85
CA ASN A 33 -0.92 21.33 5.88
C ASN A 33 -2.23 21.71 6.56
N LYS A 34 -3.04 22.53 5.86
CA LYS A 34 -4.39 22.85 6.31
C LYS A 34 -5.24 21.56 6.37
N PRO A 35 -6.14 21.43 7.36
CA PRO A 35 -7.11 20.34 7.39
C PRO A 35 -7.91 20.26 6.09
N ALA A 36 -7.97 19.07 5.50
CA ALA A 36 -8.75 18.79 4.30
C ALA A 36 -9.34 17.38 4.38
N VAL A 37 -10.50 17.19 3.74
CA VAL A 37 -11.13 15.86 3.63
C VAL A 37 -10.41 15.10 2.51
N MET A 38 -9.53 14.18 2.89
CA MET A 38 -8.72 13.42 1.91
C MET A 38 -9.39 12.18 1.35
N ILE A 39 -10.38 11.62 2.05
CA ILE A 39 -11.04 10.38 1.68
C ILE A 39 -12.55 10.58 1.58
N GLU A 40 -13.14 10.02 0.52
CA GLU A 40 -14.58 10.01 0.26
C GLU A 40 -15.16 8.61 0.40
N ALA A 41 -16.46 8.54 0.72
CA ALA A 41 -17.21 7.29 0.67
C ALA A 41 -17.53 6.90 -0.77
N TRP A 42 -17.58 5.60 -1.08
CA TRP A 42 -17.76 5.16 -2.46
C TRP A 42 -19.23 5.23 -2.92
N PRO A 43 -19.51 5.87 -4.07
CA PRO A 43 -20.81 5.76 -4.72
C PRO A 43 -21.07 4.33 -5.16
N ARG A 44 -22.23 3.76 -4.82
CA ARG A 44 -22.59 2.37 -5.16
C ARG A 44 -22.49 2.06 -6.65
N GLU A 45 -22.87 3.00 -7.50
CA GLU A 45 -22.78 2.85 -8.95
C GLU A 45 -21.33 2.78 -9.44
N LEU A 46 -20.43 3.55 -8.83
CA LEU A 46 -19.01 3.50 -9.15
C LEU A 46 -18.39 2.18 -8.71
N VAL A 47 -18.75 1.67 -7.53
CA VAL A 47 -18.34 0.34 -7.05
C VAL A 47 -18.78 -0.73 -8.03
N ALA A 48 -20.06 -0.79 -8.37
CA ALA A 48 -20.61 -1.79 -9.29
C ALA A 48 -19.96 -1.72 -10.68
N ALA A 49 -19.67 -0.52 -11.18
CA ALA A 49 -18.99 -0.34 -12.46
C ALA A 49 -17.55 -0.89 -12.43
N ILE A 50 -16.79 -0.64 -11.35
CA ILE A 50 -15.43 -1.16 -11.18
C ILE A 50 -15.46 -2.68 -11.06
N GLU A 51 -16.36 -3.23 -10.23
CA GLU A 51 -16.52 -4.67 -10.05
C GLU A 51 -16.82 -5.37 -11.38
N ALA A 52 -17.77 -4.84 -12.16
CA ALA A 52 -18.14 -5.41 -13.45
C ALA A 52 -16.98 -5.38 -14.45
N ASP A 53 -16.27 -4.25 -14.57
CA ASP A 53 -15.16 -4.10 -15.53
C ASP A 53 -13.97 -4.98 -15.14
N VAL A 54 -13.65 -5.07 -13.85
CA VAL A 54 -12.58 -5.94 -13.34
C VAL A 54 -12.95 -7.41 -13.47
N ALA A 55 -14.19 -7.81 -13.15
CA ALA A 55 -14.64 -9.19 -13.30
C ALA A 55 -14.53 -9.66 -14.76
N LYS A 56 -14.94 -8.81 -15.71
CA LYS A 56 -14.77 -9.05 -17.13
C LYS A 56 -13.30 -9.17 -17.52
N ALA A 57 -12.45 -8.25 -17.06
CA ALA A 57 -11.02 -8.29 -17.34
C ALA A 57 -10.33 -9.55 -16.78
N VAL A 58 -10.72 -10.02 -15.60
CA VAL A 58 -10.24 -11.28 -15.00
C VAL A 58 -10.62 -12.49 -15.83
N ALA A 59 -11.88 -12.53 -16.30
CA ALA A 59 -12.38 -13.61 -17.14
C ALA A 59 -11.70 -13.64 -18.52
N GLU A 60 -11.69 -12.50 -19.22
CA GLU A 60 -11.07 -12.37 -20.56
C GLU A 60 -9.55 -12.50 -20.52
N GLY A 61 -8.92 -12.10 -19.42
CA GLY A 61 -7.49 -12.27 -19.18
C GLY A 61 -7.08 -13.70 -18.81
N ALA A 62 -8.06 -14.61 -18.65
CA ALA A 62 -7.89 -15.98 -18.16
C ALA A 62 -7.03 -16.04 -16.90
N LEU A 63 -7.32 -15.15 -15.94
CA LEU A 63 -6.44 -14.92 -14.80
C LEU A 63 -6.49 -16.04 -13.77
N ILE A 64 -7.66 -16.63 -13.50
CA ILE A 64 -7.78 -17.72 -12.54
C ILE A 64 -7.16 -18.98 -13.13
N GLY A 65 -6.23 -19.59 -12.39
CA GLY A 65 -5.40 -20.69 -12.85
C GLY A 65 -4.19 -20.24 -13.69
N PHE A 66 -4.01 -18.94 -13.94
CA PHE A 66 -2.82 -18.42 -14.61
C PHE A 66 -1.57 -18.81 -13.82
N ARG A 67 -0.57 -19.34 -14.54
CA ARG A 67 0.70 -19.79 -13.99
C ARG A 67 1.78 -18.77 -14.32
N TYR A 68 2.39 -18.19 -13.30
CA TYR A 68 3.45 -17.21 -13.43
C TYR A 68 4.76 -17.76 -12.85
N PRO A 69 5.85 -17.85 -13.64
CA PRO A 69 7.13 -18.28 -13.12
C PRO A 69 7.72 -17.26 -12.13
N LEU A 70 8.19 -17.74 -10.99
CA LEU A 70 8.91 -16.97 -9.98
C LEU A 70 10.42 -17.20 -10.15
N GLU A 71 11.20 -16.14 -9.97
CA GLU A 71 12.66 -16.21 -9.88
C GLU A 71 13.06 -16.82 -8.50
N GLN A 72 13.75 -17.98 -8.46
CA GLN A 72 14.21 -18.67 -7.21
C GLN A 72 15.61 -18.16 -6.76
N ALA A 73 16.04 -18.14 -5.47
CA ALA A 73 15.69 -19.00 -4.32
C ALA A 73 15.47 -18.31 -2.94
N ASP A 74 15.74 -17.00 -2.77
CA ASP A 74 15.61 -16.28 -1.47
C ASP A 74 14.69 -15.05 -1.58
N SER A 75 13.62 -15.16 -2.36
CA SER A 75 12.69 -14.05 -2.54
C SER A 75 11.88 -13.82 -1.26
N THR A 76 12.10 -12.68 -0.62
CA THR A 76 11.24 -12.21 0.48
C THR A 76 9.78 -12.17 0.03
N ASN A 77 8.82 -12.25 0.96
CA ASN A 77 7.39 -12.11 0.64
C ASN A 77 7.10 -10.84 -0.19
N GLN A 78 7.84 -9.76 0.06
CA GLN A 78 7.76 -8.53 -0.72
C GLN A 78 8.29 -8.70 -2.15
N SER A 79 9.44 -9.37 -2.33
CA SER A 79 9.99 -9.67 -3.66
C SER A 79 9.03 -10.53 -4.49
N MET A 80 8.48 -11.59 -3.89
CA MET A 80 7.46 -12.42 -4.53
C MET A 80 6.22 -11.60 -4.89
N GLY A 81 5.69 -10.81 -3.96
CA GLY A 81 4.53 -9.96 -4.24
C GLY A 81 4.75 -9.00 -5.41
N ASN A 82 5.94 -8.39 -5.50
CA ASN A 82 6.31 -7.54 -6.63
C ASN A 82 6.42 -8.31 -7.95
N GLN A 83 6.88 -9.57 -7.93
CA GLN A 83 6.93 -10.42 -9.13
C GLN A 83 5.52 -10.76 -9.62
N ILE A 84 4.63 -11.17 -8.71
CA ILE A 84 3.22 -11.43 -9.02
C ILE A 84 2.57 -10.19 -9.61
N GLU A 85 2.75 -9.03 -8.99
CA GLU A 85 2.24 -7.76 -9.47
C GLU A 85 2.63 -7.51 -10.93
N ARG A 86 3.93 -7.66 -11.26
CA ARG A 86 4.45 -7.46 -12.62
C ARG A 86 3.85 -8.43 -13.64
N GLY A 87 3.60 -9.67 -13.25
CA GLY A 87 3.05 -10.69 -14.15
C GLY A 87 1.55 -10.59 -14.38
N VAL A 88 0.81 -10.24 -13.33
CA VAL A 88 -0.65 -10.30 -13.31
C VAL A 88 -1.29 -8.99 -13.75
N LEU A 89 -0.79 -7.84 -13.29
CA LEU A 89 -1.46 -6.57 -13.56
C LEU A 89 -1.55 -6.22 -15.04
N PRO A 90 -0.53 -6.44 -15.88
CA PRO A 90 -0.67 -6.17 -17.31
C PRO A 90 -1.84 -6.93 -17.94
N ARG A 91 -2.12 -8.17 -17.49
CA ARG A 91 -3.24 -8.98 -17.99
C ARG A 91 -4.60 -8.40 -17.62
N ILE A 92 -4.74 -7.89 -16.40
CA ILE A 92 -5.96 -7.19 -15.98
C ILE A 92 -6.07 -5.88 -16.76
N ALA A 93 -5.01 -5.07 -16.76
CA ALA A 93 -4.99 -3.74 -17.35
C ALA A 93 -5.29 -3.71 -18.85
N GLU A 94 -4.84 -4.73 -19.61
CA GLU A 94 -5.10 -4.85 -21.05
C GLU A 94 -6.59 -5.13 -21.36
N LYS A 95 -7.33 -5.75 -20.43
CA LYS A 95 -8.71 -6.20 -20.64
C LYS A 95 -9.77 -5.29 -20.03
N LEU A 96 -9.38 -4.28 -19.26
CA LEU A 96 -10.31 -3.27 -18.77
C LEU A 96 -10.87 -2.44 -19.93
N GLN A 97 -12.17 -2.15 -19.90
CA GLN A 97 -12.86 -1.46 -20.99
C GLN A 97 -13.34 -0.07 -20.59
N HIS A 98 -13.67 0.13 -19.31
CA HIS A 98 -14.20 1.37 -18.78
C HIS A 98 -13.21 2.09 -17.86
N PHE A 99 -12.23 1.34 -17.34
CA PHE A 99 -11.15 1.85 -16.52
C PHE A 99 -9.79 1.57 -17.17
N LYS A 100 -8.80 2.35 -16.77
CA LYS A 100 -7.40 2.15 -17.16
C LYS A 100 -6.53 2.10 -15.92
N MET A 101 -5.66 1.10 -15.85
CA MET A 101 -4.63 1.01 -14.82
C MET A 101 -3.28 1.47 -15.36
N THR A 102 -2.63 2.41 -14.68
CA THR A 102 -1.28 2.88 -15.03
C THR A 102 -0.43 3.06 -13.78
N LYS A 103 0.90 2.97 -13.91
CA LYS A 103 1.81 3.31 -12.81
C LYS A 103 1.61 4.75 -12.35
N CYS A 104 1.56 4.98 -11.04
CA CYS A 104 1.44 6.31 -10.48
C CYS A 104 2.84 6.90 -10.25
N PRO A 105 3.19 8.05 -10.86
CA PRO A 105 4.55 8.56 -10.85
C PRO A 105 5.02 9.01 -9.45
N GLY A 106 6.31 8.82 -9.19
CA GLY A 106 6.97 9.18 -7.93
C GLY A 106 6.99 8.04 -6.90
N ALA A 107 7.80 8.20 -5.85
CA ALA A 107 7.95 7.21 -4.79
C ALA A 107 6.80 7.27 -3.75
N GLY A 108 6.52 6.13 -3.12
CA GLY A 108 5.49 5.99 -2.09
C GLY A 108 4.09 5.79 -2.66
N TYR A 109 3.12 5.72 -1.76
CA TYR A 109 1.73 5.44 -2.09
C TYR A 109 1.06 6.52 -2.98
N PRO A 110 0.21 6.13 -3.95
CA PRO A 110 -0.06 4.75 -4.39
C PRO A 110 0.95 4.29 -5.46
N ASP A 111 1.12 2.99 -5.63
CA ASP A 111 1.94 2.46 -6.73
C ASP A 111 1.25 2.55 -8.09
N TRP A 112 -0.10 2.47 -8.12
CA TRP A 112 -0.90 2.51 -9.33
C TRP A 112 -2.01 3.57 -9.27
N LEU A 113 -2.55 3.84 -10.46
CA LEU A 113 -3.64 4.74 -10.73
C LEU A 113 -4.72 3.95 -11.47
N ALA A 114 -5.95 3.94 -10.96
CA ALA A 114 -7.12 3.57 -11.73
C ALA A 114 -7.77 4.86 -12.28
N THR A 115 -8.00 4.93 -13.58
CA THR A 115 -8.64 6.08 -14.23
C THR A 115 -9.90 5.63 -14.93
N ARG A 116 -11.05 6.24 -14.61
CA ARG A 116 -12.28 6.03 -15.36
C ARG A 116 -12.18 6.74 -16.71
N LEU A 117 -12.43 6.01 -17.80
CA LEU A 117 -12.26 6.54 -19.15
C LEU A 117 -13.34 7.56 -19.54
N ALA A 118 -14.55 7.43 -18.97
CA ALA A 118 -15.69 8.27 -19.32
C ALA A 118 -15.47 9.75 -18.97
N ASP A 119 -14.81 10.04 -17.85
CA ASP A 119 -14.69 11.40 -17.30
C ASP A 119 -13.30 11.72 -16.73
N GLY A 120 -12.35 10.79 -16.83
CA GLY A 120 -11.01 10.97 -16.31
C GLY A 120 -10.90 10.94 -14.78
N LEU A 121 -11.92 10.43 -14.06
CA LEU A 121 -11.82 10.28 -12.60
C LEU A 121 -10.62 9.40 -12.24
N ARG A 122 -9.71 9.96 -11.44
CA ARG A 122 -8.46 9.33 -11.01
C ARG A 122 -8.57 8.83 -9.57
N MET A 123 -8.26 7.56 -9.36
CA MET A 123 -8.34 6.89 -8.06
C MET A 123 -7.00 6.23 -7.73
N PRO A 124 -6.45 6.43 -6.53
CA PRO A 124 -5.25 5.73 -6.09
C PRO A 124 -5.55 4.24 -5.96
N LEU A 125 -4.69 3.42 -6.56
CA LEU A 125 -4.79 1.97 -6.54
C LEU A 125 -3.53 1.38 -5.92
N GLU A 126 -3.68 0.69 -4.81
CA GLU A 126 -2.61 -0.10 -4.21
C GLU A 126 -2.77 -1.56 -4.58
N ILE A 127 -1.65 -2.21 -4.84
CA ILE A 127 -1.61 -3.62 -5.21
C ILE A 127 -0.86 -4.39 -4.14
N LYS A 128 -1.44 -5.51 -3.73
CA LYS A 128 -0.80 -6.48 -2.83
C LYS A 128 -0.99 -7.87 -3.42
N ALA A 129 -0.12 -8.78 -3.05
CA ALA A 129 -0.28 -10.20 -3.34
C ALA A 129 -0.03 -11.01 -2.07
N THR A 130 -0.80 -12.07 -1.87
CA THR A 130 -0.66 -12.96 -0.70
C THR A 130 -0.95 -14.40 -1.09
N THR A 131 -0.25 -15.34 -0.42
CA THR A 131 -0.46 -16.78 -0.64
C THR A 131 -1.69 -17.34 0.07
N HIS A 132 -2.15 -16.64 1.09
CA HIS A 132 -3.28 -17.06 1.90
C HIS A 132 -4.07 -15.81 2.32
N TRP A 133 -5.39 -15.90 2.23
CA TRP A 133 -6.28 -14.95 2.88
C TRP A 133 -6.77 -15.57 4.19
N ASP A 134 -6.24 -15.09 5.31
CA ASP A 134 -6.73 -15.46 6.64
C ASP A 134 -7.37 -14.23 7.28
N ALA A 135 -8.65 -14.35 7.65
CA ALA A 135 -9.38 -13.27 8.31
C ALA A 135 -8.88 -13.00 9.74
N SER A 136 -8.16 -13.96 10.33
CA SER A 136 -7.47 -13.82 11.62
C SER A 136 -6.03 -13.34 11.49
N ASP A 137 -5.54 -13.13 10.26
CA ASP A 137 -4.19 -12.63 10.02
C ASP A 137 -4.03 -11.22 10.60
N SER A 138 -3.06 -11.05 11.49
CA SER A 138 -2.71 -9.76 12.10
C SER A 138 -1.51 -9.10 11.41
N ASN A 139 -0.96 -9.72 10.35
CA ASN A 139 0.14 -9.18 9.58
C ASN A 139 -0.22 -7.83 8.97
N ARG A 140 0.70 -6.88 9.13
CA ARG A 140 0.51 -5.52 8.65
C ARG A 140 0.51 -5.47 7.12
N ARG A 141 -0.54 -4.88 6.56
CA ARG A 141 -0.54 -4.40 5.18
C ARG A 141 -0.39 -2.88 5.19
N VAL A 142 0.74 -2.39 4.68
CA VAL A 142 0.96 -0.95 4.56
C VAL A 142 0.04 -0.42 3.48
N LEU A 143 -0.84 0.52 3.86
CA LEU A 143 -1.73 1.22 2.94
C LEU A 143 -1.16 2.56 2.49
N THR A 144 -0.58 3.35 3.40
CA THR A 144 -0.03 4.68 3.08
C THR A 144 0.93 5.13 4.20
N SER A 145 1.89 5.99 3.86
CA SER A 145 2.89 6.53 4.80
C SER A 145 3.13 8.05 4.70
N SER A 146 2.67 8.71 3.62
CA SER A 146 2.67 10.17 3.47
C SER A 146 1.51 10.61 2.58
N SER A 147 0.96 11.80 2.83
CA SER A 147 -0.11 12.37 2.00
C SER A 147 0.44 13.13 0.79
N ALA A 148 1.73 13.43 0.76
CA ALA A 148 2.31 14.39 -0.19
C ALA A 148 2.15 13.94 -1.66
N LYS A 149 2.42 12.67 -1.98
CA LYS A 149 2.23 12.14 -3.33
C LYS A 149 0.75 12.13 -3.70
N VAL A 150 -0.11 11.69 -2.78
CA VAL A 150 -1.56 11.66 -2.97
C VAL A 150 -2.10 13.05 -3.32
N ARG A 151 -1.75 14.08 -2.53
CA ARG A 151 -2.18 15.47 -2.78
C ARG A 151 -1.67 16.06 -4.09
N ARG A 152 -0.51 15.62 -4.59
CA ARG A 152 0.01 16.07 -5.89
C ARG A 152 -0.68 15.39 -7.08
N GLN A 153 -1.13 14.15 -6.89
CA GLN A 153 -1.63 13.31 -7.99
C GLN A 153 -3.16 13.30 -8.09
N PHE A 154 -3.87 13.64 -7.02
CA PHE A 154 -5.32 13.50 -6.90
C PHE A 154 -5.95 14.76 -6.32
N THR A 155 -7.15 15.08 -6.79
CA THR A 155 -8.00 16.13 -6.22
C THR A 155 -8.82 15.51 -5.09
N ALA A 156 -8.74 16.09 -3.90
CA ALA A 156 -9.52 15.64 -2.75
C ALA A 156 -10.99 16.12 -2.82
N PRO A 157 -11.95 15.36 -2.27
CA PRO A 157 -11.79 14.07 -1.57
C PRO A 157 -11.60 12.87 -2.52
N ILE A 158 -11.01 11.78 -2.02
CA ILE A 158 -10.43 10.71 -2.88
C ILE A 158 -11.04 9.35 -2.56
N HIS A 159 -11.34 8.58 -3.62
CA HIS A 159 -11.78 7.19 -3.55
C HIS A 159 -10.56 6.24 -3.59
N HIS A 160 -10.25 5.56 -2.49
CA HIS A 160 -9.05 4.71 -2.38
C HIS A 160 -9.35 3.23 -2.63
N LEU A 161 -8.61 2.62 -3.55
CA LEU A 161 -8.80 1.23 -3.96
C LEU A 161 -7.59 0.37 -3.57
N LEU A 162 -7.85 -0.82 -3.05
CA LEU A 162 -6.84 -1.86 -2.82
C LEU A 162 -7.22 -3.11 -3.62
N LEU A 163 -6.29 -3.62 -4.42
CA LEU A 163 -6.42 -4.90 -5.11
C LEU A 163 -5.43 -5.89 -4.49
N THR A 164 -5.95 -6.98 -3.95
CA THR A 164 -5.14 -8.11 -3.45
C THR A 164 -5.23 -9.26 -4.44
N ILE A 165 -4.09 -9.71 -4.95
CA ILE A 165 -3.95 -10.92 -5.76
C ILE A 165 -3.75 -12.11 -4.82
N LEU A 166 -4.59 -13.14 -4.96
CA LEU A 166 -4.48 -14.39 -4.23
C LEU A 166 -3.79 -15.42 -5.12
N TYR A 167 -2.75 -16.06 -4.61
CA TYR A 167 -2.00 -17.05 -5.35
C TYR A 167 -1.57 -18.20 -4.46
N LYS A 168 -1.19 -19.34 -5.04
CA LYS A 168 -0.43 -20.39 -4.35
C LYS A 168 0.90 -20.59 -5.05
N VAL A 169 1.90 -21.08 -4.34
CA VAL A 169 3.19 -21.45 -4.94
C VAL A 169 3.24 -22.96 -5.13
N GLU A 170 3.40 -23.39 -6.39
CA GLU A 170 3.63 -24.78 -6.78
C GLU A 170 5.12 -24.98 -7.09
N ALA A 171 5.67 -26.11 -6.64
CA ALA A 171 7.07 -26.51 -6.89
C ALA A 171 8.11 -25.39 -6.62
N SER A 172 7.82 -24.53 -5.64
CA SER A 172 8.63 -23.37 -5.20
C SER A 172 8.98 -22.33 -6.27
N SER A 173 8.50 -22.46 -7.50
CA SER A 173 8.96 -21.68 -8.67
C SER A 173 7.82 -21.21 -9.56
N VAL A 174 6.59 -21.63 -9.29
CA VAL A 174 5.43 -21.24 -10.08
C VAL A 174 4.34 -20.74 -9.17
N ALA A 175 3.94 -19.49 -9.34
CA ALA A 175 2.73 -18.98 -8.71
C ALA A 175 1.52 -19.31 -9.58
N VAL A 176 0.48 -19.88 -8.97
CA VAL A 176 -0.82 -20.09 -9.61
C VAL A 176 -1.79 -19.11 -9.00
N ILE A 177 -2.39 -18.25 -9.83
CA ILE A 177 -3.35 -17.26 -9.37
C ILE A 177 -4.69 -17.93 -9.08
N GLU A 178 -5.18 -17.76 -7.87
CA GLU A 178 -6.43 -18.39 -7.39
C GLU A 178 -7.60 -17.41 -7.36
N GLY A 179 -7.30 -16.11 -7.28
CA GLY A 179 -8.32 -15.09 -7.15
C GLY A 179 -7.75 -13.68 -7.12
N ILE A 180 -8.66 -12.72 -7.17
CA ILE A 180 -8.38 -11.35 -6.77
C ILE A 180 -9.45 -10.90 -5.78
N ARG A 181 -9.10 -9.93 -4.95
CA ARG A 181 -9.99 -9.25 -4.02
C ARG A 181 -9.84 -7.76 -4.21
N LEU A 182 -10.96 -7.06 -4.36
CA LEU A 182 -11.02 -5.61 -4.35
C LEU A 182 -11.57 -5.15 -3.00
N ASP A 183 -10.87 -4.20 -2.39
CA ASP A 183 -11.32 -3.52 -1.18
C ASP A 183 -11.47 -2.02 -1.49
N PHE A 184 -12.70 -1.53 -1.39
CA PHE A 184 -13.05 -0.12 -1.51
C PHE A 184 -12.89 0.52 -0.14
N LEU A 185 -11.81 1.29 0.06
CA LEU A 185 -11.51 1.83 1.37
C LEU A 185 -12.46 3.00 1.69
N GLU A 186 -13.28 2.81 2.71
CA GLU A 186 -14.23 3.80 3.22
C GLU A 186 -13.58 4.74 4.25
N PRO A 187 -14.12 5.95 4.47
CA PRO A 187 -13.63 6.89 5.48
C PRO A 187 -13.51 6.31 6.90
N ASP A 188 -14.40 5.37 7.25
CA ASP A 188 -14.46 4.70 8.56
C ASP A 188 -13.62 3.41 8.61
N THR A 189 -12.94 3.03 7.52
CA THR A 189 -12.01 1.90 7.48
C THR A 189 -11.01 2.00 8.62
N ARG A 190 -10.97 0.98 9.47
CA ARG A 190 -10.05 0.91 10.61
C ARG A 190 -8.63 0.67 10.12
N VAL A 191 -7.70 1.49 10.59
CA VAL A 191 -6.27 1.40 10.28
C VAL A 191 -5.42 1.42 11.55
N ASN A 192 -4.35 0.64 11.54
CA ASN A 192 -3.34 0.64 12.59
C ASN A 192 -2.19 1.56 12.17
N VAL A 193 -1.99 2.65 12.92
CA VAL A 193 -0.99 3.67 12.60
C VAL A 193 0.26 3.44 13.43
N ARG A 194 1.41 3.35 12.74
CA ARG A 194 2.73 3.33 13.36
C ARG A 194 3.57 4.46 12.76
N LEU A 195 3.94 5.41 13.59
CA LEU A 195 4.85 6.51 13.25
C LEU A 195 6.21 6.07 13.78
N GLU A 196 7.11 5.58 12.92
CA GLU A 196 8.39 5.04 13.38
C GLU A 196 9.57 5.96 13.04
N ALA A 197 10.47 6.08 14.01
CA ALA A 197 11.85 6.48 13.82
C ALA A 197 12.72 5.25 14.14
N SER A 198 13.70 4.95 13.29
CA SER A 198 14.58 3.79 13.43
C SER A 198 16.05 4.18 13.39
N VAL A 199 16.87 3.38 14.07
CA VAL A 199 18.32 3.50 14.13
C VAL A 199 18.96 2.19 13.65
N ASN A 200 20.21 2.24 13.20
CA ASN A 200 20.97 1.06 12.75
C ASN A 200 22.32 0.98 13.48
N HIS A 201 23.07 -0.11 13.28
CA HIS A 201 24.34 -0.35 13.99
C HIS A 201 25.35 0.79 13.88
N ARG A 202 25.36 1.54 12.78
CA ARG A 202 26.24 2.70 12.61
C ARG A 202 25.78 3.89 13.45
N ILE A 203 24.48 4.20 13.45
CA ILE A 203 23.90 5.26 14.30
C ILE A 203 24.12 4.94 15.79
N LEU A 204 24.06 3.66 16.15
CA LEU A 204 24.36 3.14 17.48
C LEU A 204 25.87 3.05 17.79
N SER A 205 26.73 3.18 16.79
CA SER A 205 28.19 3.16 16.98
C SER A 205 28.78 4.56 17.11
N ASP A 206 28.26 5.51 16.33
CA ASP A 206 28.76 6.89 16.21
C ASP A 206 28.06 7.87 17.17
N GLY A 207 26.91 7.49 17.74
CA GLY A 207 26.19 8.39 18.64
C GLY A 207 26.96 8.60 19.97
N THR A 208 26.79 9.77 20.58
CA THR A 208 27.41 10.14 21.87
C THR A 208 26.77 9.44 23.08
N HIS A 209 26.09 8.32 22.86
CA HIS A 209 25.44 7.55 23.90
C HIS A 209 26.41 6.52 24.49
N GLU A 210 26.31 6.27 25.79
CA GLU A 210 27.16 5.28 26.46
C GLU A 210 26.90 3.87 25.90
N LYS A 211 27.96 3.08 25.76
CA LYS A 211 27.90 1.70 25.24
C LYS A 211 28.81 0.76 26.03
N PHE A 212 28.38 -0.49 26.21
CA PHE A 212 29.10 -1.55 26.92
C PHE A 212 29.05 -2.84 26.08
N ILE A 213 30.19 -3.47 25.81
CA ILE A 213 30.34 -4.56 24.83
C ILE A 213 31.20 -5.69 25.44
N LEU A 214 30.82 -6.96 25.27
CA LEU A 214 31.56 -8.13 25.74
C LEU A 214 31.61 -9.30 24.73
N PRO A 215 32.73 -10.08 24.68
CA PRO A 215 34.00 -9.78 25.35
C PRO A 215 34.59 -8.48 24.80
N LYS A 216 35.40 -7.78 25.58
CA LYS A 216 36.01 -6.52 25.11
C LYS A 216 36.77 -6.83 23.82
N ALA A 217 36.45 -6.13 22.73
CA ALA A 217 37.21 -6.27 21.49
C ALA A 217 38.67 -5.92 21.79
N ASN A 218 39.61 -6.78 21.39
CA ASN A 218 41.04 -6.49 21.55
C ASN A 218 41.42 -5.28 20.69
N PRO A 219 42.33 -4.40 21.17
CA PRO A 219 42.66 -3.13 20.54
C PRO A 219 43.19 -3.26 19.12
#